data_AF-A0A8S3BII6-F1
#
_entry.id   AF-A0A8S3BII6-F1
#
_cell.length_a   1.000
_cell.length_b   1.000
_cell.length_c   1.000
_cell.angle_alpha   90.00
_cell.angle_beta   90.00
_cell.angle_gamma   90.00
#
_symmetry.space_group_name_H-M   'P 1'
#
loop_
_entity.id
_entity.type
_entity.pdbx_description
1 polymer ?
#
loop_
_entity_poly.entity_id
_entity_poly.type
_entity_poly.pdbx_seq_one_letter_code
_entity_poly.pdbx_strand_id
1 'polypeptide(L)' 'RTSSVVETSLSDFRTVLDTNLIGTFLMCRTCLPHLVATKGNIINIASTAALHGHPFMSAYAASKGAIVAFTKALAREYLL' A
#
# COMPACT_ATOMS: atom_id res chain seq x y z
N ARG A 1 -13.49 5.54 3.51
CA ARG A 1 -14.76 6.23 3.15
C ARG A 1 -14.50 7.10 1.92
N THR A 2 -15.50 7.32 1.08
CA THR A 2 -15.41 8.32 0.01
C THR A 2 -15.72 9.70 0.60
N SER A 3 -14.83 10.66 0.41
CA SER A 3 -14.98 12.05 0.88
C SER A 3 -14.09 12.96 0.04
N SER A 4 -14.49 14.23 -0.09
CA SER A 4 -13.65 15.23 -0.74
C SER A 4 -12.37 15.48 0.08
N VAL A 5 -11.33 16.03 -0.56
CA VAL A 5 -10.06 16.32 0.13
C VAL A 5 -10.26 17.33 1.27
N VAL A 6 -11.14 18.31 1.09
CA VAL A 6 -11.38 19.37 2.07
C VAL A 6 -12.18 18.89 3.29
N GLU A 7 -13.00 17.86 3.14
CA GLU A 7 -13.79 17.27 4.23
C GLU A 7 -13.04 16.13 4.94
N THR A 8 -12.05 15.53 4.28
CA THR A 8 -11.29 14.42 4.86
C THR A 8 -10.38 14.95 5.96
N SER A 9 -10.66 14.57 7.21
CA SER A 9 -9.79 14.93 8.32
C SER A 9 -8.40 14.28 8.16
N LEU A 10 -7.37 14.93 8.71
CA LEU A 10 -6.03 14.34 8.73
C LEU A 10 -6.00 12.98 9.44
N SER A 11 -6.82 12.81 10.48
CA SER A 11 -6.96 11.54 11.22
C SER A 11 -7.53 10.43 10.33
N ASP A 12 -8.57 10.73 9.54
CA ASP A 12 -9.15 9.76 8.62
C ASP A 12 -8.17 9.40 7.50
N PHE A 13 -7.47 10.41 6.96
CA PHE A 13 -6.43 10.20 5.95
C PHE A 13 -5.33 9.26 6.47
N ARG A 14 -4.82 9.52 7.68
CA ARG A 14 -3.83 8.68 8.34
C ARG A 14 -4.35 7.27 8.59
N THR A 15 -5.57 7.13 9.11
CA THR A 15 -6.19 5.82 9.34
C THR A 15 -6.20 4.96 8.08
N VAL A 16 -6.49 5.54 6.91
CA VAL A 16 -6.45 4.83 5.62
C VAL A 16 -5.02 4.40 5.26
N LEU A 17 -4.02 5.26 5.47
CA LEU A 17 -2.62 4.91 5.20
C LEU A 17 -2.06 3.88 6.19
N ASP A 18 -2.36 4.03 7.48
CA ASP A 18 -1.92 3.12 8.52
C ASP A 18 -2.45 1.71 8.26
N THR A 19 -3.73 1.61 7.92
CA THR A 19 -4.36 0.34 7.59
C THR A 19 -3.78 -0.27 6.31
N ASN A 20 -3.77 0.49 5.20
CA ASN A 20 -3.47 -0.08 3.90
C ASN A 20 -1.96 -0.18 3.64
N LEU A 21 -1.21 0.88 3.91
CA LEU A 21 0.21 0.97 3.58
C LEU A 21 1.08 0.47 4.72
N ILE A 22 0.91 1.00 5.93
CA ILE A 22 1.76 0.63 7.07
C ILE A 22 1.52 -0.84 7.44
N GLY A 23 0.28 -1.31 7.44
CA GLY A 23 -0.04 -2.73 7.60
C GLY A 23 0.66 -3.62 6.56
N THR A 24 0.66 -3.23 5.28
CA THR A 24 1.37 -3.96 4.21
C THR A 24 2.88 -4.00 4.45
N PHE A 25 3.48 -2.86 4.83
CA PHE A 25 4.89 -2.78 5.17
C PHE A 25 5.26 -3.70 6.34
N LEU A 26 4.48 -3.67 7.42
CA LEU A 26 4.72 -4.49 8.60
C LEU A 26 4.61 -5.99 8.29
N MET A 27 3.63 -6.39 7.49
CA MET A 27 3.50 -7.77 7.00
C MET A 27 4.73 -8.18 6.20
N CYS A 28 5.12 -7.40 5.19
CA CYS A 28 6.28 -7.70 4.36
C CYS A 28 7.55 -7.81 5.23
N ARG A 29 7.83 -6.81 6.08
CA ARG A 29 8.98 -6.79 6.98
C ARG A 29 9.06 -8.05 7.85
N THR A 30 7.92 -8.53 8.34
CA THR A 30 7.86 -9.68 9.25
C THR A 30 8.00 -11.00 8.48
N CYS A 31 7.36 -11.14 7.32
CA CYS A 31 7.33 -12.38 6.56
C CYS A 31 8.57 -12.62 5.70
N LEU A 32 9.21 -11.56 5.19
CA LEU A 32 10.30 -11.64 4.23
C LEU A 32 11.45 -12.57 4.65
N PRO A 33 11.98 -12.56 5.89
CA PRO A 33 13.06 -13.47 6.27
C PRO A 33 12.71 -14.94 6.09
N HIS A 34 11.46 -15.31 6.41
CA HIS A 34 10.97 -16.68 6.27
C HIS A 34 10.73 -17.06 4.80
N LEU A 35 10.24 -16.12 3.99
CA LEU A 35 9.99 -16.34 2.58
C LEU A 35 11.29 -16.44 1.79
N VAL A 36 12.32 -15.66 2.12
CA VAL A 36 13.65 -15.79 1.52
C VAL A 36 14.24 -17.18 1.78
N ALA A 37 14.16 -17.67 3.03
CA ALA A 37 14.66 -18.99 3.39
C ALA A 37 13.94 -20.14 2.64
N THR A 38 12.65 -19.96 2.35
CA THR A 38 11.79 -20.99 1.73
C THR A 38 11.53 -20.75 0.24
N LYS A 39 12.13 -19.70 -0.35
CA LYS A 39 11.88 -19.24 -1.73
C LYS A 39 10.38 -18.97 -2.01
N GLY A 40 9.68 -18.43 -1.02
CA GLY A 40 8.27 -18.03 -1.11
C GLY A 40 8.07 -16.65 -1.76
N ASN A 41 6.81 -16.30 -2.03
CA ASN A 41 6.42 -15.07 -2.72
C ASN A 41 5.41 -14.26 -1.90
N ILE A 42 5.43 -12.93 -2.05
CA ILE A 42 4.41 -12.01 -1.51
C ILE A 42 3.57 -11.46 -2.66
N ILE A 43 2.25 -11.43 -2.49
CA ILE A 43 1.31 -10.77 -3.40
C ILE A 43 0.60 -9.64 -2.64
N ASN A 44 0.97 -8.39 -2.92
CA ASN A 44 0.32 -7.22 -2.35
C ASN A 44 -0.87 -6.78 -3.22
N ILE A 45 -2.05 -6.59 -2.61
CA ILE A 45 -3.27 -6.23 -3.34
C ILE A 45 -3.43 -4.71 -3.42
N ALA A 46 -3.24 -4.18 -4.64
CA ALA A 46 -3.46 -2.77 -4.97
C ALA A 46 -4.92 -2.50 -5.38
N SER A 47 -5.14 -1.62 -6.35
CA SER A 47 -6.44 -1.31 -6.96
C SER A 47 -6.23 -0.56 -8.28
N THR A 48 -7.22 -0.60 -9.18
CA THR A 48 -7.26 0.27 -10.37
C THR A 48 -7.26 1.76 -9.99
N ALA A 49 -7.74 2.09 -8.78
CA ALA A 49 -7.69 3.45 -8.22
C ALA A 49 -6.26 3.94 -7.94
N ALA A 50 -5.25 3.06 -7.97
CA ALA A 50 -3.84 3.47 -7.94
C ALA A 50 -3.38 4.10 -9.26
N LEU A 51 -4.09 3.83 -10.35
CA LEU A 51 -3.70 4.20 -11.72
C LEU A 51 -4.65 5.24 -12.32
N HIS A 52 -5.90 5.28 -11.86
CA HIS A 52 -6.92 6.21 -12.34
C HIS A 52 -7.48 7.04 -11.17
N GLY A 53 -7.64 8.34 -11.41
CA GLY A 53 -8.22 9.26 -10.44
C GLY A 53 -9.73 9.04 -10.33
N HIS A 54 -10.19 8.57 -9.18
CA HIS A 54 -11.61 8.50 -8.84
C HIS A 54 -11.97 9.63 -7.86
N PRO A 55 -12.97 10.47 -8.17
CA PRO A 55 -13.44 11.50 -7.25
C PRO A 55 -13.75 10.93 -5.86
N PHE A 56 -13.47 11.72 -4.83
CA PHE A 56 -13.72 11.39 -3.43
C PHE A 56 -12.93 10.18 -2.87
N MET A 57 -11.94 9.67 -3.60
CA MET A 57 -11.13 8.52 -3.16
C MET A 57 -9.66 8.88 -2.94
N SER A 58 -9.31 10.15 -2.76
CA SER A 58 -7.91 10.61 -2.70
C SER A 58 -7.03 9.84 -1.71
N ALA A 59 -7.49 9.65 -0.46
CA ALA A 59 -6.76 8.89 0.56
C ALA A 59 -6.57 7.41 0.16
N TYR A 60 -7.63 6.78 -0.36
CA TYR A 60 -7.59 5.40 -0.81
C TYR A 60 -6.66 5.23 -2.03
N ALA A 61 -6.83 6.06 -3.05
CA ALA A 61 -6.01 6.08 -4.25
C ALA A 61 -4.53 6.30 -3.90
N ALA A 62 -4.21 7.25 -3.02
CA ALA A 62 -2.86 7.47 -2.52
C ALA A 62 -2.30 6.21 -1.84
N SER A 63 -3.07 5.57 -0.96
CA SER A 63 -2.64 4.34 -0.28
C SER A 63 -2.35 3.20 -1.26
N LYS A 64 -3.17 3.04 -2.30
CA LYS A 64 -3.00 1.98 -3.30
C LYS A 64 -1.87 2.28 -4.28
N GLY A 65 -1.68 3.55 -4.64
CA GLY A 65 -0.50 4.02 -5.39
C GLY A 65 0.80 3.74 -4.64
N ALA A 66 0.81 4.01 -3.33
CA ALA A 66 1.96 3.72 -2.46
C ALA A 66 2.27 2.21 -2.42
N ILE A 67 1.26 1.34 -2.32
CA ILE A 67 1.48 -0.12 -2.37
C ILE A 67 2.12 -0.55 -3.69
N VAL A 68 1.70 0.02 -4.84
CA VAL A 68 2.30 -0.29 -6.15
C VAL A 68 3.78 0.11 -6.18
N ALA A 69 4.10 1.34 -5.76
CA ALA A 69 5.49 1.82 -5.73
C ALA A 69 6.35 1.01 -4.75
N PHE A 70 5.85 0.76 -3.54
CA PHE A 70 6.51 -0.04 -2.51
C PHE A 70 6.81 -1.45 -3.00
N THR A 71 5.82 -2.13 -3.61
CA THR A 71 6.00 -3.50 -4.10
C THR A 71 7.08 -3.58 -5.19
N LYS A 72 7.11 -2.60 -6.11
CA LYS A 72 8.15 -2.54 -7.16
C LYS A 72 9.53 -2.33 -6.56
N ALA A 73 9.69 -1.39 -5.63
CA ALA A 73 10.96 -1.14 -4.96
C ALA A 73 11.42 -2.38 -4.18
N LEU A 74 10.54 -2.95 -3.37
CA LEU A 74 10.83 -4.16 -2.59
C LEU A 74 11.27 -5.32 -3.47
N ALA A 75 10.58 -5.57 -4.60
CA ALA A 75 10.98 -6.62 -5.53
C ALA A 75 12.42 -6.42 -6.05
N ARG A 76 12.86 -5.17 -6.27
CA ARG A 76 14.23 -4.88 -6.71
C ARG A 76 15.29 -5.15 -5.66
N GLU A 77 14.96 -5.05 -4.37
CA GLU A 77 15.89 -5.35 -3.26
C GLU A 77 16.26 -6.84 -3.19
N TYR A 78 15.43 -7.74 -3.73
CA TYR A 78 15.62 -9.19 -3.67
C TYR A 78 15.88 -9.85 -5.04
N LEU A 79 15.96 -9.06 -6.11
CA LEU A 79 16.31 -9.51 -7.47
C LEU A 79 17.74 -9.14 -7.89
N LEU A 80 18.47 -8.39 -7.05
CA LEU A 80 19.90 -8.11 -7.18
C LEU A 80 20.70 -9.14 -6.39
#